data_AF-A0A0H3ZUU3-F1
#
_entry.id   AF-A0A0H3ZUU3-F1
#
_cell.length_a   1.000
_cell.length_b   1.000
_cell.length_c   1.000
_cell.angle_alpha   90.00
_cell.angle_beta   90.00
_cell.angle_gamma   90.00
#
_symmetry.space_group_name_H-M   'P 1'
#
loop_
_entity.id
_entity.type
_entity.pdbx_description
1 polymer ?
#
loop_
_entity_poly.entity_id
_entity_poly.type
_entity_poly.pdbx_seq_one_letter_code
_entity_poly.pdbx_strand_id
1 'polypeptide(L)'
;MIQKSYGQIFLKYLVSLPTYSEKGYTLPTLANDLVFIGRKAGLTEKKNLTVATIYNWIRGSKIPFWAQVASFELATRHGWRIIDKTDLNDAVQIVLKRDKATDEKRITSALTERGLIIPQPLVNDFALLLENIGQSTWH
;
A
#
# COMPACT_ATOMS: atom_id res chain seq x y z
N MET A 1 -8.27 -19.29 -6.62
CA MET A 1 -7.06 -18.43 -6.61
C MET A 1 -7.47 -17.09 -6.00
N ILE A 2 -7.18 -16.86 -4.71
CA ILE A 2 -7.57 -15.60 -4.04
C ILE A 2 -6.72 -14.49 -4.66
N GLN A 3 -7.33 -13.59 -5.42
CA GLN A 3 -6.66 -12.44 -6.00
C GLN A 3 -6.18 -11.56 -4.83
N LYS A 4 -4.88 -11.62 -4.51
CA LYS A 4 -4.28 -10.84 -3.42
C LYS A 4 -4.57 -9.35 -3.68
N SER A 5 -5.41 -8.75 -2.84
CA SER A 5 -5.82 -7.35 -2.96
C SER A 5 -4.83 -6.46 -2.22
N TYR A 6 -3.64 -6.31 -2.82
CA TYR A 6 -2.62 -5.41 -2.32
C TYR A 6 -3.20 -4.01 -2.09
N GLY A 7 -2.85 -3.40 -0.97
CA GLY A 7 -3.24 -2.04 -0.60
C GLY A 7 -4.54 -1.91 0.20
N GLN A 8 -5.25 -3.01 0.44
CA GLN A 8 -6.45 -3.02 1.28
C GLN A 8 -6.12 -2.68 2.74
N ILE A 9 -4.96 -3.15 3.23
CA ILE A 9 -4.49 -2.85 4.59
C ILE A 9 -4.29 -1.35 4.83
N PHE A 10 -3.76 -0.62 3.84
CA PHE A 10 -3.52 0.82 3.95
C PHE A 10 -4.85 1.59 3.97
N LEU A 11 -5.81 1.18 3.14
CA LEU A 11 -7.14 1.79 3.15
C LEU A 11 -7.85 1.53 4.47
N LYS A 12 -7.77 0.30 5.03
CA LYS A 12 -8.33 -0.03 6.35
C LYS A 12 -7.73 0.81 7.46
N TYR A 13 -6.40 1.00 7.44
CA TYR A 13 -5.74 1.90 8.36
C TYR A 13 -6.21 3.35 8.19
N LEU A 14 -6.26 3.87 6.97
CA LEU A 14 -6.67 5.25 6.73
C LEU A 14 -8.09 5.51 7.22
N VAL A 15 -9.05 4.61 6.96
CA VAL A 15 -10.43 4.78 7.45
C VAL A 15 -10.61 4.52 8.95
N SER A 16 -9.57 4.08 9.67
CA SER A 16 -9.60 4.07 11.13
C SER A 16 -9.18 5.41 11.73
N LEU A 17 -8.61 6.33 10.93
CA LEU A 17 -8.20 7.65 11.38
C LEU A 17 -9.39 8.63 11.39
N PRO A 18 -9.53 9.47 12.43
CA PRO A 18 -10.59 10.49 12.50
C PRO A 18 -10.61 11.47 11.31
N THR A 19 -9.46 11.74 10.69
CA THR A 19 -9.35 12.60 9.49
C THR A 19 -10.11 12.07 8.28
N TYR A 20 -10.30 10.75 8.21
CA TYR A 20 -10.89 10.07 7.05
C TYR A 20 -12.17 9.30 7.38
N SER A 21 -12.59 9.33 8.65
CA SER A 21 -13.76 8.59 9.12
C SER A 21 -14.43 9.30 10.28
N GLU A 22 -15.76 9.44 10.20
CA GLU A 22 -16.58 9.97 11.28
C GLU A 22 -17.78 9.04 11.49
N LYS A 23 -18.03 8.62 12.75
CA LYS A 23 -19.18 7.77 13.12
C LYS A 23 -19.32 6.50 12.25
N GLY A 24 -18.19 5.93 11.81
CA GLY A 24 -18.16 4.74 10.96
C GLY A 24 -18.35 4.99 9.46
N TYR A 25 -18.48 6.25 9.03
CA TYR A 25 -18.58 6.63 7.63
C TYR A 25 -17.25 7.18 7.12
N THR A 26 -16.80 6.68 5.98
CA THR A 26 -15.63 7.21 5.27
C THR A 26 -15.93 8.60 4.71
N LEU A 27 -15.05 9.57 5.00
CA LEU A 27 -15.20 10.95 4.56
C LEU A 27 -14.68 11.15 3.12
N PRO A 28 -15.25 12.09 2.34
CA PRO A 28 -14.77 12.42 0.99
C PRO A 28 -13.30 12.86 0.93
N THR A 29 -12.76 13.39 2.04
CA THR A 29 -11.36 13.81 2.16
C THR A 29 -10.39 12.70 1.74
N LEU A 30 -10.66 11.45 2.13
CA LEU A 30 -9.82 10.32 1.72
C LEU A 30 -9.78 10.15 0.21
N ALA A 31 -10.93 10.29 -0.45
CA ALA A 31 -11.00 10.16 -1.90
C ALA A 31 -10.21 11.26 -2.62
N ASN A 32 -10.30 12.49 -2.11
CA ASN A 32 -9.57 13.63 -2.65
C ASN A 32 -8.06 13.45 -2.49
N ASP A 33 -7.59 13.04 -1.31
CA ASP A 33 -6.17 12.89 -1.04
C ASP A 33 -5.54 11.73 -1.83
N LEU A 34 -6.25 10.62 -1.99
CA LEU A 34 -5.81 9.51 -2.84
C LEU A 34 -5.67 9.95 -4.32
N VAL A 35 -6.64 10.70 -4.84
CA VAL A 35 -6.57 11.24 -6.21
C VAL A 35 -5.41 12.23 -6.34
N PHE A 36 -5.25 13.13 -5.37
CA PHE A 36 -4.16 14.12 -5.36
C PHE A 36 -2.78 13.44 -5.40
N ILE A 37 -2.54 12.46 -4.53
CA ILE A 37 -1.27 11.72 -4.48
C ILE A 37 -1.06 10.93 -5.77
N GLY A 38 -2.10 10.23 -6.26
CA GLY A 38 -2.02 9.47 -7.51
C GLY A 38 -1.64 10.35 -8.70
N ARG A 39 -2.23 11.56 -8.79
CA ARG A 39 -1.92 12.53 -9.85
C ARG A 39 -0.52 13.10 -9.72
N LYS A 40 -0.10 13.47 -8.51
CA LYS A 40 1.25 13.98 -8.24
C LYS A 40 2.32 12.95 -8.62
N ALA A 41 2.03 11.66 -8.47
CA ALA A 41 2.91 10.57 -8.88
C ALA A 41 2.82 10.22 -10.38
N GLY A 42 1.95 10.88 -11.16
CA GLY A 42 1.74 10.54 -12.58
C GLY A 42 1.08 9.18 -12.81
N LEU A 43 0.38 8.62 -11.81
CA LEU A 43 -0.18 7.27 -11.85
C LEU A 43 -1.67 7.25 -12.22
N THR A 44 -2.34 8.41 -12.26
CA THR A 44 -3.74 8.50 -12.66
C THR A 44 -4.09 9.87 -13.24
N GLU A 45 -5.05 9.88 -14.17
CA GLU A 45 -5.70 11.08 -14.70
C GLU A 45 -7.10 11.29 -14.10
N LYS A 46 -7.53 10.42 -13.18
CA LYS A 46 -8.86 10.52 -12.57
C LYS A 46 -9.05 11.88 -11.91
N LYS A 47 -10.16 12.53 -12.25
CA LYS A 47 -10.58 13.78 -11.61
C LYS A 47 -11.21 13.52 -10.25
N ASN A 48 -12.05 12.48 -10.16
CA ASN A 48 -12.79 12.13 -8.96
C ASN A 48 -12.69 10.63 -8.64
N LEU A 49 -12.73 10.32 -7.35
CA LEU A 49 -12.92 9.00 -6.76
C LEU A 49 -14.12 9.11 -5.81
N THR A 50 -14.99 8.10 -5.77
CA THR A 50 -16.14 8.11 -4.85
C THR A 50 -15.82 7.35 -3.58
N VAL A 51 -16.44 7.76 -2.47
CA VAL A 51 -16.37 7.03 -1.19
C VAL A 51 -16.90 5.59 -1.35
N ALA A 52 -17.94 5.39 -2.14
CA ALA A 52 -18.49 4.06 -2.42
C ALA A 52 -17.47 3.13 -3.11
N THR A 53 -16.64 3.67 -4.02
CA THR A 53 -15.54 2.91 -4.62
C THR A 53 -14.51 2.48 -3.57
N ILE A 54 -14.13 3.37 -2.65
CA ILE A 54 -13.19 3.07 -1.56
C ILE A 54 -13.79 2.01 -0.62
N TYR A 55 -15.07 2.13 -0.28
CA TYR A 55 -15.78 1.16 0.52
C TYR A 55 -15.72 -0.25 -0.11
N ASN A 56 -15.97 -0.36 -1.42
CA ASN A 56 -15.86 -1.62 -2.14
C ASN A 56 -14.43 -2.16 -2.14
N TRP A 57 -13.40 -1.31 -2.26
CA TRP A 57 -11.99 -1.74 -2.17
C TRP A 57 -11.68 -2.32 -0.79
N ILE A 58 -12.14 -1.69 0.28
CA ILE A 58 -11.97 -2.17 1.66
C ILE A 58 -12.67 -3.52 1.89
N ARG A 59 -13.72 -3.84 1.14
CA ARG A 59 -14.43 -5.13 1.21
C ARG A 59 -13.88 -6.20 0.26
N GLY A 60 -12.76 -5.94 -0.40
CA GLY A 60 -12.02 -6.94 -1.17
C GLY A 60 -12.22 -6.86 -2.69
N SER A 61 -12.84 -5.79 -3.21
CA SER A 61 -12.77 -5.56 -4.65
C SER A 61 -11.37 -5.13 -5.07
N LYS A 62 -11.00 -5.42 -6.33
CA LYS A 62 -9.68 -5.14 -6.88
C LYS A 62 -9.35 -3.65 -6.81
N ILE A 63 -8.24 -3.34 -6.14
CA ILE A 63 -7.71 -1.98 -6.02
C ILE A 63 -6.79 -1.71 -7.22
N PRO A 64 -7.00 -0.63 -8.00
CA PRO A 64 -6.10 -0.29 -9.09
C PRO A 64 -4.74 0.17 -8.54
N PHE A 65 -3.65 -0.13 -9.27
CA PHE A 65 -2.29 0.10 -8.78
C PHE A 65 -2.01 1.53 -8.31
N TRP A 66 -2.50 2.54 -9.02
CA TRP A 66 -2.34 3.94 -8.61
C TRP A 66 -2.93 4.23 -7.22
N ALA A 67 -4.06 3.59 -6.88
CA ALA A 67 -4.72 3.74 -5.60
C ALA A 67 -4.02 2.95 -4.49
N GLN A 68 -3.39 1.81 -4.84
CA GLN A 68 -2.52 1.08 -3.91
C GLN A 68 -1.30 1.93 -3.52
N VAL A 69 -0.63 2.54 -4.51
CA VAL A 69 0.51 3.44 -4.26
C VAL A 69 0.07 4.66 -3.46
N ALA A 70 -1.06 5.28 -3.84
CA ALA A 70 -1.56 6.46 -3.15
C ALA A 70 -1.96 6.17 -1.71
N SER A 71 -2.61 5.02 -1.45
CA SER A 71 -2.98 4.63 -0.09
C SER A 71 -1.76 4.27 0.75
N PHE A 72 -0.76 3.60 0.18
CA PHE A 72 0.50 3.33 0.85
C PHE A 72 1.22 4.63 1.26
N GLU A 73 1.42 5.54 0.31
CA GLU A 73 2.05 6.84 0.55
C GLU A 73 1.31 7.69 1.59
N LEU A 74 -0.02 7.66 1.56
CA LEU A 74 -0.81 8.40 2.54
C LEU A 74 -0.72 7.74 3.91
N ALA A 75 -0.83 6.41 3.99
CA ALA A 75 -0.75 5.66 5.24
C ALA A 75 0.60 5.87 5.94
N THR A 76 1.72 5.82 5.21
CA THR A 76 3.05 6.06 5.80
C THR A 76 3.21 7.47 6.35
N ARG A 77 2.67 8.50 5.66
CA ARG A 77 2.64 9.88 6.17
C ARG A 77 1.80 10.05 7.44
N HIS A 78 0.80 9.21 7.63
CA HIS A 78 -0.01 9.19 8.85
C HIS A 78 0.57 8.28 9.95
N GLY A 79 1.73 7.66 9.73
CA GLY A 79 2.43 6.88 10.73
C GLY A 79 2.08 5.39 10.74
N TRP A 80 1.52 4.87 9.64
CA TRP A 80 1.38 3.42 9.46
C TRP A 80 2.73 2.72 9.58
N ARG A 81 2.75 1.53 10.20
CA ARG A 81 3.94 0.71 10.44
C ARG A 81 3.68 -0.72 10.00
N ILE A 82 4.74 -1.42 9.62
CA ILE A 82 4.71 -2.85 9.37
C ILE A 82 4.62 -3.56 10.73
N ILE A 83 3.57 -4.36 10.95
CA ILE A 83 3.36 -5.07 12.22
C ILE A 83 3.41 -6.58 11.99
N ASP A 84 2.94 -7.06 10.84
CA ASP A 84 2.92 -8.48 10.51
C ASP A 84 3.43 -8.80 9.09
N LYS A 85 3.41 -10.09 8.75
CA LYS A 85 3.85 -10.60 7.45
C LYS A 85 2.99 -10.10 6.28
N THR A 86 1.69 -9.88 6.50
CA THR A 86 0.77 -9.38 5.48
C THR A 86 1.12 -7.94 5.15
N ASP A 87 1.34 -7.13 6.18
CA ASP A 87 1.80 -5.75 6.06
C ASP A 87 3.09 -5.64 5.26
N LEU A 88 4.08 -6.47 5.63
CA LEU A 88 5.37 -6.52 4.96
C LEU A 88 5.20 -6.89 3.49
N ASN A 89 4.43 -7.94 3.19
CA ASN A 89 4.22 -8.40 1.82
C ASN A 89 3.56 -7.31 0.96
N ASP A 90 2.53 -6.64 1.46
CA ASP A 90 1.86 -5.56 0.71
C ASP A 90 2.80 -4.36 0.45
N ALA A 91 3.55 -3.92 1.47
CA ALA A 91 4.50 -2.81 1.33
C ALA A 91 5.61 -3.15 0.32
N VAL A 92 6.20 -4.35 0.42
CA VAL A 92 7.23 -4.83 -0.49
C VAL A 92 6.72 -4.91 -1.92
N GLN A 93 5.52 -5.47 -2.15
CA GLN A 93 4.95 -5.60 -3.50
C GLN A 93 4.70 -4.25 -4.18
N ILE A 94 4.32 -3.23 -3.41
CA ILE A 94 4.19 -1.87 -3.93
C ILE A 94 5.55 -1.28 -4.29
N VAL A 95 6.55 -1.40 -3.41
CA VAL A 95 7.91 -0.90 -3.64
C VAL A 95 8.55 -1.57 -4.86
N LEU A 96 8.47 -2.90 -4.96
CA LEU A 96 8.95 -3.65 -6.13
C LEU A 96 8.37 -3.10 -7.43
N LYS A 97 7.05 -2.94 -7.48
CA LYS A 97 6.36 -2.55 -8.71
C LYS A 97 6.54 -1.08 -9.06
N ARG A 98 6.53 -0.20 -8.06
CA ARG A 98 6.64 1.25 -8.27
C ARG A 98 8.08 1.67 -8.50
N ASP A 99 8.96 1.28 -7.59
CA ASP A 99 10.34 1.75 -7.54
C ASP A 99 11.27 0.87 -8.39
N LYS A 100 10.73 -0.22 -8.98
CA LYS A 100 11.50 -1.23 -9.75
C LYS A 100 12.69 -1.77 -8.94
N ALA A 101 12.52 -1.85 -7.63
CA ALA A 101 13.50 -2.44 -6.75
C ALA A 101 13.51 -3.96 -6.99
N THR A 102 14.70 -4.56 -7.12
CA THR A 102 14.87 -5.99 -7.46
C THR A 102 15.69 -6.75 -6.43
N ASP A 103 16.25 -6.06 -5.44
CA ASP A 103 17.12 -6.63 -4.43
C ASP A 103 16.77 -6.08 -3.03
N GLU A 104 17.21 -6.83 -2.02
CA GLU A 104 16.95 -6.55 -0.60
C GLU A 104 17.34 -5.13 -0.20
N LYS A 105 18.50 -4.66 -0.65
CA LYS A 105 19.07 -3.36 -0.28
C LYS A 105 18.20 -2.23 -0.83
N ARG A 106 17.80 -2.32 -2.11
CA ARG A 106 16.94 -1.32 -2.73
C ARG A 106 15.55 -1.27 -2.11
N ILE A 107 14.97 -2.44 -1.80
CA ILE A 107 13.65 -2.51 -1.16
C ILE A 107 13.72 -1.92 0.25
N THR A 108 14.73 -2.30 1.03
CA THR A 108 14.97 -1.74 2.37
C THR A 108 15.18 -0.23 2.33
N SER A 109 15.97 0.28 1.37
CA SER A 109 16.17 1.73 1.20
C SER A 109 14.84 2.44 0.90
N ALA A 110 14.08 1.92 -0.07
CA ALA A 110 12.80 2.51 -0.47
C ALA A 110 11.74 2.49 0.65
N LEU A 111 11.75 1.47 1.52
CA LEU A 111 10.91 1.45 2.73
C LEU A 111 11.41 2.47 3.77
N THR A 112 12.73 2.54 3.99
CA THR A 112 13.35 3.46 4.96
C THR A 112 13.15 4.92 4.57
N GLU A 113 13.23 5.26 3.28
CA GLU A 113 12.94 6.60 2.74
C GLU A 113 11.50 7.03 3.02
N ARG A 114 10.58 6.06 3.20
CA ARG A 114 9.18 6.29 3.61
C ARG A 114 8.98 6.20 5.12
N GLY A 115 10.06 6.16 5.88
CA GLY A 115 10.07 6.08 7.33
C GLY A 115 9.66 4.71 7.87
N LEU A 116 9.64 3.66 7.05
CA LEU A 116 9.30 2.31 7.49
C LEU A 116 10.55 1.52 7.86
N ILE A 117 10.45 0.76 8.94
CA ILE A 117 11.47 -0.17 9.39
C ILE A 117 10.83 -1.55 9.39
N ILE A 118 11.56 -2.55 8.88
CA ILE A 118 11.15 -3.95 8.98
C ILE A 118 11.41 -4.43 10.42
N PRO A 119 10.38 -4.81 11.18
CA PRO A 119 10.56 -5.33 12.54
C PRO A 119 11.44 -6.58 12.56
N GLN A 120 12.28 -6.72 13.59
CA GLN A 120 13.19 -7.85 13.75
C GLN A 120 12.51 -9.23 13.57
N PRO A 121 11.29 -9.48 14.12
CA PRO A 121 10.59 -10.75 13.91
C PRO A 121 10.27 -11.09 12.46
N LEU A 122 10.21 -10.08 11.57
CA LEU A 122 9.82 -10.22 10.17
C LEU A 122 11.00 -10.25 9.20
N VAL A 123 12.25 -10.17 9.67
CA VAL A 123 13.44 -10.20 8.80
C VAL A 123 13.55 -11.53 8.03
N ASN A 124 13.23 -12.65 8.68
CA ASN A 124 13.21 -13.96 8.01
C ASN A 124 12.08 -14.06 6.97
N ASP A 125 10.90 -13.51 7.29
CA ASP A 125 9.79 -13.44 6.33
C ASP A 125 10.15 -12.57 5.12
N PHE A 126 10.91 -11.49 5.34
CA PHE A 126 11.39 -10.64 4.27
C PHE A 126 12.34 -11.39 3.34
N ALA A 127 13.34 -12.10 3.88
CA ALA A 127 14.25 -12.91 3.07
C ALA A 127 13.51 -13.94 2.22
N LEU A 128 12.58 -14.69 2.83
CA LEU A 128 11.75 -15.66 2.12
C LEU A 128 10.87 -15.02 1.03
N LEU A 129 10.34 -13.81 1.27
CA LEU A 129 9.59 -13.08 0.26
C LEU A 129 10.47 -12.79 -0.97
N LEU A 130 11.71 -12.34 -0.76
CA LEU A 130 12.64 -12.01 -1.85
C LEU A 130 13.07 -13.23 -2.66
N GLU A 131 13.31 -14.36 -2.02
CA GLU A 131 13.62 -15.62 -2.70
C GLU A 131 12.49 -16.03 -3.65
N ASN A 132 11.24 -15.96 -3.19
CA ASN A 132 10.06 -16.28 -4.00
C ASN A 132 9.88 -15.32 -5.19
N ILE A 133 10.25 -14.05 -5.03
CA ILE A 133 10.22 -13.06 -6.11
C ILE A 133 11.30 -13.38 -7.16
N GLY A 134 12.52 -13.69 -6.72
CA GLY A 134 13.63 -14.04 -7.60
C GLY A 134 13.40 -15.33 -8.40
N GLN A 135 12.66 -16.29 -7.84
CA GLN A 135 12.28 -17.52 -8.56
C GLN A 135 11.16 -17.29 -9.60
N SER A 136 10.26 -16.34 -9.37
CA SER A 136 9.14 -16.06 -10.29
C SER A 136 9.55 -15.31 -11.57
N THR A 137 10.77 -14.77 -11.63
CA THR A 137 11.29 -14.03 -12.81
C THR A 137 11.98 -14.91 -13.87
N TRP A 138 12.04 -16.24 -13.67
CA TRP A 138 12.73 -17.19 -14.56
C TRP A 138 11.82 -18.24 -15.23
N HIS A 139 10.51 -17.98 -15.31
CA HIS A 139 9.55 -18.81 -16.05
C HIS A 139 8.64 -17.96 -16.94
#